data_AF-A0AA35D7U3-F1
#
_entry.id   AF-A0AA35D7U3-F1
#
_cell.length_a   1.000
_cell.length_b   1.000
_cell.length_c   1.000
_cell.angle_alpha   90.00
_cell.angle_beta   90.00
_cell.angle_gamma   90.00
#
_symmetry.space_group_name_H-M   'P 1'
#
loop_
_entity.id
_entity.type
_entity.pdbx_description
1 polymer ?
#
loop_
_entity_poly.entity_id
_entity_poly.type
_entity_poly.pdbx_seq_one_letter_code
_entity_poly.pdbx_strand_id
1 'polypeptide(L)'
;MIAKLHDPLVASIFLEVLNQYPELETRYLGSYLKAIETVERTQSRNAKARAIGQACKTLRVSAAKASLWVYRSLTFCVARLREHMKQSKRVRPKAKPAANDNVIYLPDASKATGTDN
;
A
#
# COMPACT_ATOMS: atom_id res chain seq x y z
N MET A 1 -40.09 -18.62 -20.58
CA MET A 1 -38.69 -18.93 -20.22
C MET A 1 -37.78 -19.10 -21.43
N ILE A 2 -38.15 -19.92 -22.43
CA ILE A 2 -37.27 -20.28 -23.55
C ILE A 2 -36.69 -19.08 -24.34
N ALA A 3 -37.49 -18.03 -24.58
CA ALA A 3 -37.01 -16.82 -25.26
C ALA A 3 -35.91 -16.05 -24.50
N LYS A 4 -35.78 -16.26 -23.18
CA LYS A 4 -34.82 -15.59 -22.29
C LYS A 4 -33.63 -16.46 -21.88
N LEU A 5 -33.36 -17.57 -22.59
CA LEU A 5 -32.22 -18.48 -22.33
C LEU A 5 -30.82 -17.88 -22.50
N HIS A 6 -30.73 -16.64 -22.97
CA HIS A 6 -29.49 -15.86 -23.01
C HIS A 6 -29.13 -15.26 -21.65
N ASP A 7 -30.10 -15.16 -20.73
CA ASP A 7 -29.88 -14.76 -19.34
C ASP A 7 -29.38 -15.98 -18.54
N PRO A 8 -28.20 -15.90 -17.90
CA PRO A 8 -27.62 -17.01 -17.15
C PRO A 8 -28.48 -17.47 -15.96
N LEU A 9 -29.25 -16.58 -15.34
CA LEU A 9 -30.13 -16.93 -14.23
C LEU A 9 -31.36 -17.73 -14.72
N VAL A 10 -31.92 -17.31 -15.85
CA VAL A 10 -33.04 -18.04 -16.47
C VAL A 10 -32.56 -19.39 -16.99
N ALA A 11 -31.35 -19.46 -17.55
CA ALA A 11 -30.74 -20.70 -18.00
C ALA A 11 -30.49 -21.68 -16.84
N SER A 12 -30.00 -21.21 -15.69
CA SER A 12 -29.81 -22.09 -14.52
C SER A 12 -31.12 -22.63 -13.97
N ILE A 13 -32.15 -21.77 -13.84
CA ILE A 13 -33.49 -22.20 -13.39
C ILE A 13 -34.09 -23.21 -14.38
N PHE A 14 -33.91 -23.00 -15.69
CA PHE A 14 -34.39 -23.93 -16.71
C PHE A 14 -33.71 -25.30 -16.60
N LEU A 15 -32.41 -25.35 -16.39
CA LEU A 15 -31.68 -26.61 -16.18
C LEU A 15 -32.13 -27.32 -14.90
N GLU A 16 -32.39 -26.57 -13.84
CA GLU A 16 -32.86 -27.13 -12.56
C GLU A 16 -34.25 -27.75 -12.69
N VAL A 17 -35.15 -27.10 -13.44
CA VAL A 17 -36.47 -27.66 -13.79
C VAL A 17 -36.34 -28.92 -14.64
N LEU A 18 -35.44 -28.95 -15.62
CA LEU A 18 -35.21 -30.15 -16.44
C LEU A 18 -34.60 -31.31 -15.64
N ASN A 19 -33.76 -31.03 -14.64
CA ASN A 19 -33.26 -32.05 -13.72
C ASN A 19 -34.37 -32.66 -12.86
N GLN A 20 -35.40 -31.89 -12.51
CA GLN A 20 -36.57 -32.38 -11.76
C GLN A 20 -37.53 -33.20 -12.64
N TYR A 21 -37.54 -32.93 -13.95
CA TYR A 21 -38.44 -33.57 -14.92
C TYR A 21 -37.65 -34.02 -16.17
N PRO A 22 -36.87 -35.11 -16.08
CA PRO A 22 -35.98 -35.55 -17.15
C PRO A 22 -36.72 -35.95 -18.44
N GLU A 23 -38.00 -36.35 -18.36
CA GLU A 23 -38.83 -36.58 -19.55
C GLU A 23 -38.96 -35.35 -20.47
N LEU A 24 -38.74 -34.13 -19.94
CA LEU A 24 -38.80 -32.90 -20.71
C LEU A 24 -37.48 -32.60 -21.45
N GLU A 25 -36.38 -33.25 -21.08
CA GLU A 25 -35.05 -32.99 -21.65
C GLU A 25 -35.01 -33.32 -23.14
N THR A 26 -35.50 -34.50 -23.53
CA THR A 26 -35.57 -34.93 -24.93
C THR A 26 -36.50 -34.06 -25.76
N ARG A 27 -37.57 -33.53 -25.14
CA ARG A 27 -38.55 -32.65 -25.79
C ARG A 27 -38.02 -31.23 -26.02
N TYR A 28 -37.06 -30.78 -25.20
CA TYR A 28 -36.49 -29.44 -25.25
C TYR A 28 -34.96 -29.44 -25.45
N LEU A 29 -34.41 -30.46 -26.12
CA LEU A 29 -32.97 -30.67 -26.27
C LEU A 29 -32.20 -29.43 -26.75
N GLY A 30 -32.71 -28.73 -27.77
CA GLY A 30 -32.08 -27.51 -28.28
C GLY A 30 -32.05 -26.36 -27.26
N SER A 31 -33.07 -26.26 -26.41
CA SER A 31 -33.11 -25.28 -25.32
C SER A 31 -32.19 -25.68 -24.16
N TYR A 32 -32.09 -26.98 -23.89
CA TYR A 32 -31.21 -27.55 -22.87
C TYR A 32 -29.74 -27.29 -23.19
N LEU A 33 -29.28 -27.63 -24.40
CA LEU A 33 -27.91 -27.39 -24.85
C LEU A 33 -27.54 -25.90 -24.79
N LYS A 34 -28.47 -25.03 -25.21
CA LYS A 34 -28.29 -23.58 -25.13
C LYS A 34 -28.17 -23.09 -23.69
N ALA A 35 -28.95 -23.66 -22.76
CA ALA A 35 -28.88 -23.31 -21.35
C ALA A 35 -27.53 -23.69 -20.74
N ILE A 36 -27.05 -24.91 -21.02
CA ILE A 36 -25.72 -25.38 -20.59
C ILE A 36 -24.64 -24.41 -21.08
N GLU A 37 -24.64 -24.13 -22.39
CA GLU A 37 -23.64 -23.26 -22.98
C GLU A 37 -23.65 -21.85 -22.36
N THR A 38 -24.83 -21.27 -22.13
CA THR A 38 -24.96 -19.94 -21.49
C THR A 38 -24.36 -19.95 -20.07
N VAL A 39 -24.64 -21.00 -19.29
CA VAL A 39 -24.12 -21.15 -17.92
C VAL A 39 -22.61 -21.34 -17.93
N GLU A 40 -22.09 -22.24 -18.76
CA GLU A 40 -20.64 -22.50 -18.89
C GLU A 40 -19.87 -21.26 -19.33
N ARG A 41 -20.36 -20.53 -20.34
CA ARG A 41 -19.76 -19.27 -20.79
C ARG A 41 -19.70 -18.25 -19.65
N THR A 42 -20.75 -18.16 -18.84
CA THR A 42 -20.82 -17.24 -17.70
C THR A 42 -19.86 -17.66 -16.59
N GLN A 43 -19.80 -18.95 -16.26
CA GLN A 43 -18.86 -19.50 -15.28
C GLN A 43 -17.40 -19.24 -15.70
N SER A 44 -17.07 -19.47 -16.97
CA SER A 44 -15.74 -19.21 -17.53
C SER A 44 -15.34 -17.73 -17.39
N ARG A 45 -16.26 -16.80 -17.71
CA ARG A 45 -16.02 -15.35 -17.54
C ARG A 45 -15.81 -14.98 -16.08
N ASN A 46 -16.63 -15.51 -15.18
CA ASN A 46 -16.50 -15.27 -13.75
C ASN A 46 -15.20 -15.85 -13.16
N ALA A 47 -14.77 -17.03 -13.63
CA ALA A 47 -13.50 -17.63 -13.22
C ALA A 47 -12.32 -16.74 -13.61
N LYS A 48 -12.30 -16.22 -14.86
CA LYS A 48 -11.28 -15.27 -15.32
C LYS A 48 -11.27 -13.99 -14.50
N ALA A 49 -12.45 -13.41 -14.23
CA ALA A 49 -12.57 -12.20 -13.42
C ALA A 49 -12.07 -12.43 -11.97
N ARG A 50 -12.38 -13.59 -11.37
CA ARG A 50 -11.89 -13.97 -10.04
C ARG A 50 -10.38 -14.11 -10.00
N ALA A 51 -9.77 -14.75 -11.00
CA ALA A 51 -8.32 -14.91 -11.08
C ALA A 51 -7.61 -13.54 -11.14
N ILE A 52 -8.12 -12.62 -11.97
CA ILE A 52 -7.59 -11.24 -12.04
C ILE A 52 -7.77 -10.52 -10.70
N GLY A 53 -8.94 -10.63 -10.08
CA GLY A 53 -9.20 -10.03 -8.76
C GLY A 53 -8.27 -10.55 -7.67
N GLN A 54 -7.98 -11.84 -7.66
CA GLN A 54 -7.03 -12.45 -6.73
C GLN A 54 -5.60 -11.96 -6.98
N ALA A 55 -5.16 -11.89 -8.24
CA ALA A 55 -3.85 -11.35 -8.59
C ALA A 55 -3.68 -9.88 -8.19
N CYS A 56 -4.70 -9.05 -8.43
CA CYS A 56 -4.67 -7.66 -7.96
C CYS A 56 -4.61 -7.56 -6.43
N LYS A 57 -5.33 -8.43 -5.71
CA LYS A 57 -5.31 -8.45 -4.23
C LYS A 57 -3.92 -8.83 -3.71
N THR A 58 -3.28 -9.85 -4.28
CA THR A 58 -1.94 -10.28 -3.85
C THR A 58 -0.90 -9.20 -4.12
N LEU A 59 -0.95 -8.54 -5.28
CA LEU A 59 -0.08 -7.41 -5.61
C LEU A 59 -0.27 -6.21 -4.68
N ARG A 60 -1.50 -5.88 -4.31
CA ARG A 60 -1.77 -4.79 -3.35
C ARG A 60 -1.19 -5.11 -1.97
N VAL A 61 -1.34 -6.36 -1.51
CA VAL A 61 -0.79 -6.79 -0.22
C VAL A 61 0.74 -6.79 -0.25
N SER A 62 1.36 -7.25 -1.33
CA SER A 62 2.83 -7.25 -1.46
C SER A 62 3.37 -5.83 -1.53
N ALA A 63 2.75 -4.94 -2.31
CA ALA A 63 3.13 -3.52 -2.39
C ALA A 63 2.99 -2.82 -1.03
N ALA A 64 1.90 -3.08 -0.29
CA ALA A 64 1.72 -2.55 1.06
C ALA A 64 2.84 -3.04 2.01
N LYS A 65 3.16 -4.33 2.00
CA LYS A 65 4.27 -4.89 2.80
C LYS A 65 5.62 -4.29 2.43
N ALA A 66 5.91 -4.15 1.13
CA ALA A 66 7.14 -3.56 0.65
C ALA A 66 7.27 -2.08 1.08
N SER A 67 6.19 -1.30 0.95
CA SER A 67 6.18 0.09 1.39
C SER A 67 6.41 0.23 2.90
N LEU A 68 5.82 -0.66 3.70
CA LEU A 68 6.03 -0.71 5.15
C LEU A 68 7.49 -1.04 5.49
N TRP A 69 8.09 -1.99 4.78
CA TRP A 69 9.51 -2.32 4.95
C TRP A 69 10.42 -1.14 4.61
N VAL A 70 10.21 -0.50 3.47
CA VAL A 70 10.98 0.69 3.07
C VAL A 70 10.86 1.80 4.11
N TYR A 71 9.66 2.06 4.61
CA TYR A 71 9.43 3.05 5.66
C TYR A 71 10.18 2.71 6.97
N ARG A 72 10.16 1.44 7.38
CA ARG A 72 10.89 0.98 8.58
C ARG A 72 12.41 1.09 8.40
N SER A 73 12.93 0.73 7.24
CA SER A 73 14.34 0.89 6.92
C SER A 73 14.76 2.35 6.91
N LEU A 74 13.95 3.24 6.33
CA LEU A 74 14.23 4.67 6.31
C LEU A 74 14.24 5.27 7.71
N THR A 75 13.24 4.94 8.54
CA THR A 75 13.17 5.43 9.92
C THR A 75 14.34 4.92 10.76
N PHE A 76 14.76 3.68 10.57
CA PHE A 76 15.96 3.13 11.21
C PHE A 76 17.25 3.85 10.79
N CYS A 77 17.44 4.09 9.48
CA CYS A 77 18.59 4.83 8.96
C CYS A 77 18.63 6.26 9.51
N VAL A 78 17.49 6.96 9.55
CA VAL A 78 17.39 8.30 10.12
C VAL A 78 17.72 8.30 11.61
N ALA A 79 17.25 7.30 12.37
CA ALA A 79 17.59 7.17 13.78
C ALA A 79 19.11 6.99 14.00
N ARG A 80 19.73 6.07 13.24
CA ARG A 80 21.19 5.86 13.23
C ARG A 80 21.96 7.13 12.86
N LEU A 81 21.55 7.86 11.83
CA LEU A 81 22.15 9.14 11.43
C LEU A 81 22.08 10.18 12.55
N ARG A 82 20.92 10.29 13.23
CA ARG A 82 20.76 11.19 14.38
C ARG A 82 21.68 10.81 15.54
N GLU A 83 21.84 9.52 15.82
CA GLU A 83 22.78 9.04 16.85
C GLU A 83 24.23 9.36 16.49
N HIS A 84 24.65 9.09 15.26
CA HIS A 84 25.99 9.45 14.77
C HIS A 84 26.26 10.96 14.84
N MET A 85 25.29 11.80 14.46
CA MET A 85 25.43 13.25 14.59
C MET A 85 25.53 13.71 16.05
N LYS A 86 24.77 13.09 16.97
CA LYS A 86 24.88 13.38 18.41
C LYS A 86 26.24 12.96 18.97
N GLN A 87 26.78 11.82 18.55
CA GLN A 87 28.10 11.35 18.96
C GLN A 87 29.22 12.24 18.38
N SER A 88 29.14 12.62 17.11
CA SER A 88 30.11 13.54 16.48
C SER A 88 30.15 14.91 17.17
N LYS A 89 29.00 15.44 17.60
CA LYS A 89 28.94 16.68 18.41
C LYS A 89 29.55 16.54 19.81
N ARG A 90 29.48 15.36 20.42
CA ARG A 90 30.10 15.08 21.74
C ARG A 90 31.62 14.91 21.66
N VAL A 91 32.14 14.49 20.50
CA VAL A 91 33.57 14.20 20.30
C VAL A 91 34.38 15.41 19.84
N ARG A 92 33.76 16.55 19.46
CA ARG A 92 34.53 17.79 19.29
C ARG A 92 35.10 18.19 20.65
N PRO A 93 36.42 18.08 20.89
CA PRO A 93 36.99 18.73 22.05
C PRO A 93 36.77 20.22 21.81
N LYS A 94 36.18 20.94 22.78
CA LYS A 94 36.36 22.38 22.82
C LYS A 94 37.88 22.57 22.89
N ALA A 95 38.49 22.99 21.78
CA ALA A 95 39.89 23.40 21.79
C ALA A 95 40.00 24.42 22.92
N LYS A 96 40.73 24.07 23.99
CA LYS A 96 41.10 25.05 24.99
C LYS A 96 41.83 26.15 24.21
N PRO A 97 41.43 27.43 24.33
CA PRO A 97 42.24 28.48 23.74
C PRO A 97 43.64 28.32 24.33
N ALA A 98 44.65 28.18 23.46
CA ALA A 98 46.03 28.24 23.89
C ALA A 98 46.19 29.57 24.65
N ALA A 99 46.71 29.50 25.88
CA ALA A 99 47.08 30.67 26.64
C ALA A 99 48.23 31.36 25.90
N ASN A 100 47.87 32.22 24.95
CA ASN A 100 48.79 33.17 24.34
C ASN A 100 48.70 34.43 25.19
N ASP A 101 49.72 34.63 26.03
CA ASP A 101 49.90 35.69 27.03
C ASP A 101 49.99 37.13 26.48
N ASN A 102 49.40 37.44 25.32
CA ASN A 102 49.47 38.77 24.72
C ASN A 102 48.10 39.23 24.20
N VAL A 103 47.09 39.29 25.07
CA VAL A 103 45.84 39.99 24.78
C VAL A 103 45.66 41.09 25.80
N ILE A 104 45.93 42.33 25.38
CA ILE A 104 45.58 43.54 26.12
C ILE A 104 44.06 43.63 26.12
N TYR A 105 43.43 43.42 27.28
CA TYR A 105 42.00 43.68 27.46
C TYR A 105 41.79 45.20 27.50
N LEU A 106 41.09 45.74 26.50
CA LEU A 106 40.56 47.10 26.56
C LEU A 106 39.42 47.13 27.59
N PRO A 107 39.43 48.06 28.56
CA PRO A 107 38.38 48.14 29.57
C PRO A 107 37.03 48.53 28.95
N ASP A 108 35.98 47.84 29.39
CA ASP A 108 34.59 48.09 28.99
C ASP A 108 34.21 49.56 29.24
N ALA A 109 33.65 50.18 28.20
CA ALA A 109 33.22 51.58 28.17
C ALA A 109 31.93 51.84 29.00
N SER A 110 31.86 51.32 30.23
CA SER A 110 30.71 51.47 31.12
C SER A 110 31.11 52.05 32.48
N LYS A 111 31.68 53.25 32.46
CA LYS A 111 31.50 54.24 33.53
C LYS A 111 31.96 55.60 33.02
N ALA A 112 31.00 56.33 32.43
CA ALA A 112 31.11 57.77 32.31
C ALA A 112 31.14 58.35 33.73
N THR A 113 32.33 58.59 34.27
CA THR A 113 32.49 59.50 35.40
C THR A 113 32.38 60.91 34.83
N GLY A 114 31.17 61.45 34.88
CA GLY A 114 30.95 62.87 34.64
C GLY A 114 31.75 63.68 35.65
N THR A 115 32.56 64.59 35.14
CA THR A 115 33.02 65.79 35.82
C THR A 115 32.78 66.91 34.85
N ASP A 116 31.80 67.76 35.14
CA ASP A 116 31.84 69.15 34.68
C ASP A 116 31.16 70.04 35.72
N ASN A 117 32.01 70.91 36.27
CA ASN A 117 31.80 72.14 37.05
C ASN A 117 31.42 72.04 38.52
#